data_AF-A0A258LAF6-F1
#
_entry.id   AF-A0A258LAF6-F1
#
_cell.length_a   1.000
_cell.length_b   1.000
_cell.length_c   1.000
_cell.angle_alpha   90.00
_cell.angle_beta   90.00
_cell.angle_gamma   90.00
#
_symmetry.space_group_name_H-M   'P 1'
#
loop_
_entity.id
_entity.type
_entity.pdbx_description
1 polymer ?
#
loop_
_entity_poly.entity_id
_entity_poly.type
_entity_poly.pdbx_seq_one_letter_code
_entity_poly.pdbx_strand_id
1 'polypeptide(L)' 'GELDKTQAQLAIEHFWAGALRRAVIDGDVENGSVMAGQSVGMVTSIQTVAEILQELKAQAVAALAAREQTRGYAEIAVA' A
#
# COMPACT_ATOMS: atom_id res chain seq x y z
N GLY A 1 -10.60 -12.16 -33.64
CA GLY A 1 -9.26 -12.29 -34.23
C GLY A 1 -8.61 -13.50 -33.63
N GLU A 2 -8.12 -14.42 -34.45
CA GLU A 2 -7.43 -15.63 -34.00
C GLU A 2 -5.95 -15.29 -33.76
N LEU A 3 -5.57 -15.14 -32.48
CA LEU A 3 -4.17 -15.12 -32.07
C LEU A 3 -3.82 -16.52 -31.57
N ASP A 4 -2.70 -17.08 -32.04
CA ASP A 4 -2.15 -18.30 -31.46
C ASP A 4 -1.75 -18.05 -29.99
N LYS A 5 -1.81 -19.10 -29.16
CA LYS A 5 -1.44 -19.05 -27.74
C LYS A 5 -0.06 -18.42 -27.51
N THR A 6 0.92 -18.75 -28.35
CA THR A 6 2.30 -18.23 -28.22
C THR A 6 2.34 -16.73 -28.49
N GLN A 7 1.69 -16.28 -29.57
CA GLN A 7 1.55 -14.86 -29.89
C GLN A 7 0.81 -14.09 -28.80
N ALA A 8 -0.25 -14.67 -28.22
CA ALA A 8 -0.99 -14.07 -27.11
C ALA A 8 -0.13 -13.94 -25.84
N GLN A 9 0.66 -14.96 -25.51
CA GLN A 9 1.58 -14.95 -24.37
C GLN A 9 2.64 -13.84 -24.51
N LEU A 10 3.25 -13.74 -25.70
CA LEU A 10 4.26 -12.73 -26.00
C LEU A 10 3.68 -11.31 -25.98
N ALA A 11 2.44 -11.14 -26.44
CA ALA A 11 1.75 -9.85 -26.37
C ALA A 11 1.54 -9.39 -24.92
N ILE A 12 1.22 -10.31 -24.00
CA ILE A 12 1.13 -10.01 -22.57
C ILE A 12 2.49 -9.55 -22.02
N GLU A 13 3.56 -10.27 -22.32
CA GLU A 13 4.91 -9.89 -21.86
C GLU A 13 5.31 -8.50 -22.38
N HIS A 14 5.08 -8.21 -23.66
CA HIS A 14 5.35 -6.89 -24.23
C HIS A 14 4.51 -5.78 -23.61
N PHE A 15 3.25 -6.06 -23.27
CA PHE A 15 2.38 -5.08 -22.62
C PHE A 15 2.91 -4.66 -21.24
N TRP A 16 3.33 -5.63 -20.43
CA TRP A 16 3.84 -5.38 -19.08
C TRP A 16 5.32 -4.95 -19.04
N ALA A 17 6.10 -5.25 -20.08
CA ALA A 17 7.50 -4.88 -20.17
C ALA A 17 7.68 -3.37 -19.97
N GLY A 18 8.41 -2.99 -18.92
CA GLY A 18 8.68 -1.59 -18.57
C GLY A 18 7.49 -0.79 -18.05
N ALA A 19 6.32 -1.40 -17.83
CA ALA A 19 5.12 -0.68 -17.38
C ALA A 19 5.32 0.05 -16.04
N LEU A 20 6.03 -0.55 -15.09
CA LEU A 20 6.35 0.10 -13.82
C LEU A 20 7.21 1.36 -14.00
N ARG A 21 8.22 1.28 -14.88
CA ARG A 21 9.09 2.43 -15.18
C ARG A 21 8.29 3.57 -15.82
N ARG A 22 7.41 3.26 -16.78
CA ARG A 22 6.53 4.26 -17.43
C ARG A 22 5.72 5.05 -16.41
N ALA A 23 5.09 4.36 -15.45
CA ALA A 23 4.33 5.03 -14.39
C ALA A 23 5.23 5.81 -13.43
N VAL A 24 6.27 5.18 -12.88
CA VAL A 24 7.06 5.73 -11.74
C VAL A 24 8.05 6.82 -12.17
N ILE A 25 8.66 6.67 -13.35
CA ILE A 25 9.71 7.57 -13.83
C ILE A 25 9.15 8.56 -14.84
N ASP A 26 8.38 8.08 -15.82
CA ASP A 26 7.90 8.92 -16.92
C ASP A 26 6.53 9.58 -16.61
N GLY A 27 5.87 9.18 -15.51
CA GLY A 27 4.58 9.74 -15.07
C GLY A 27 3.35 9.27 -15.86
N ASP A 28 3.48 8.21 -16.66
CA ASP A 28 2.38 7.65 -17.46
C ASP A 28 1.45 6.79 -16.59
N VAL A 29 0.44 7.43 -16.00
CA VAL A 29 -0.54 6.78 -15.13
C VAL A 29 -1.63 6.02 -15.89
N GLU A 30 -1.76 6.26 -17.21
CA GLU A 30 -2.79 5.65 -18.06
C GLU A 30 -2.31 4.32 -18.67
N ASN A 31 -1.04 4.25 -19.12
CA ASN A 31 -0.46 3.07 -19.78
C ASN A 31 0.71 2.43 -19.02
N GLY A 32 1.05 2.98 -17.86
CA GLY A 32 2.01 2.41 -16.91
C GLY A 32 1.35 1.58 -15.82
N SER A 33 2.18 0.89 -15.02
CA SER A 33 1.73 0.12 -13.86
C SER A 33 1.85 0.98 -12.60
N VAL A 34 0.75 1.59 -12.17
CA VAL A 34 0.65 2.30 -10.88
C VAL A 34 0.40 1.28 -9.78
N MET A 35 1.47 0.73 -9.22
CA MET A 35 1.37 -0.29 -8.18
C MET A 35 1.10 0.33 -6.80
N ALA A 36 0.00 -0.08 -6.17
CA ALA A 36 -0.34 0.31 -4.80
C ALA A 36 -1.05 -0.84 -4.05
N GLY A 37 -0.83 -0.94 -2.74
CA GLY A 37 -1.56 -1.88 -1.88
C GLY A 37 -2.93 -1.33 -1.46
N GLN A 38 -3.79 -2.17 -0.86
CA GLN A 38 -5.12 -1.74 -0.43
C GLN A 38 -5.10 -0.60 0.61
N SER A 39 -4.00 -0.44 1.34
CA SER A 39 -3.82 0.66 2.28
C SER A 39 -3.75 2.04 1.63
N VAL A 40 -3.59 2.14 0.30
CA VAL A 40 -3.47 3.42 -0.41
C VAL A 40 -4.68 4.33 -0.21
N GLY A 41 -5.87 3.76 -0.01
CA GLY A 41 -7.09 4.53 0.28
C GLY A 41 -7.06 5.29 1.62
N MET A 42 -6.11 4.96 2.51
CA MET A 42 -5.90 5.67 3.78
C MET A 42 -4.87 6.81 3.66
N VAL A 43 -4.12 6.90 2.55
CA VAL A 43 -3.10 7.94 2.35
C VAL A 43 -3.78 9.20 1.81
N THR A 44 -3.83 10.25 2.64
CA THR A 44 -4.56 11.50 2.32
C THR A 44 -3.65 12.71 2.12
N SER A 45 -2.35 12.57 2.36
CA SER A 45 -1.39 13.67 2.22
C SER A 45 0.00 13.17 1.80
N ILE A 46 0.80 14.07 1.21
CA ILE A 46 2.21 13.84 0.92
C ILE A 46 3.00 14.31 2.14
N GLN A 47 3.86 13.44 2.67
CA GLN A 47 4.63 13.67 3.88
C GLN A 47 6.10 13.33 3.63
N THR A 48 6.98 13.97 4.40
CA THR A 48 8.38 13.54 4.47
C THR A 48 8.48 12.16 5.12
N VAL A 49 9.55 11.42 4.80
CA VAL A 49 9.83 10.13 5.45
C VAL A 49 9.88 10.26 6.97
N ALA A 50 10.42 11.37 7.49
CA ALA A 50 10.50 11.64 8.91
C ALA A 50 9.12 11.76 9.56
N GLU A 51 8.20 12.51 8.94
CA GLU A 51 6.82 12.66 9.43
C GLU A 51 6.06 11.33 9.42
N ILE A 52 6.16 10.57 8.34
CA ILE A 52 5.52 9.24 8.22
C ILE A 52 5.98 8.34 9.38
N LEU A 53 7.29 8.26 9.62
CA LEU A 53 7.84 7.41 10.68
C LEU A 53 7.45 7.89 12.07
N GLN A 54 7.42 9.21 12.30
CA GLN A 54 6.98 9.77 13.58
C GLN A 54 5.50 9.50 13.84
N GLU A 55 4.64 9.68 12.85
CA GLU A 55 3.21 9.41 12.93
C GLU A 55 2.94 7.92 13.23
N LEU A 56 3.54 7.01 12.44
CA LEU A 56 3.40 5.57 12.65
C LEU A 56 3.84 5.15 14.05
N LYS A 57 4.96 5.68 14.54
CA LYS A 57 5.45 5.41 15.90
C LYS A 57 4.47 5.93 16.95
N ALA A 58 3.99 7.16 16.82
CA ALA A 58 3.06 7.76 17.77
C ALA A 58 1.74 6.98 17.83
N GLN A 59 1.18 6.62 16.66
CA GLN A 59 -0.03 5.80 16.55
C GLN A 59 0.17 4.42 17.19
N ALA A 60 1.31 3.76 16.95
CA ALA A 60 1.61 2.47 17.55
C ALA A 60 1.68 2.54 19.08
N VAL A 61 2.37 3.55 19.64
CA VAL A 61 2.45 3.76 21.10
C VAL A 61 1.07 4.03 21.69
N ALA A 62 0.27 4.90 21.07
CA ALA A 62 -1.08 5.20 21.52
C ALA A 62 -1.98 3.95 21.51
N ALA A 63 -1.90 3.15 20.44
CA ALA A 63 -2.68 1.92 20.31
C ALA A 63 -2.30 0.87 21.38
N LEU A 64 -1.02 0.74 21.71
CA LEU A 64 -0.55 -0.16 22.76
C LEU A 64 -1.02 0.30 24.15
N ALA A 65 -0.87 1.59 24.47
CA ALA A 65 -1.32 2.15 25.74
C ALA A 65 -2.84 1.99 25.95
N ALA A 66 -3.64 2.25 24.90
CA ALA A 66 -5.10 2.08 24.96
C ALA A 66 -5.51 0.60 25.19
N ARG A 67 -4.76 -0.35 24.63
CA ARG A 67 -4.98 -1.80 24.86
C ARG A 67 -4.66 -2.20 26.30
N GLU A 68 -3.59 -1.68 26.88
CA GLU A 68 -3.23 -1.93 28.28
C GLU A 68 -4.28 -1.39 29.25
N GLN A 69 -4.78 -0.17 29.02
CA GLN A 69 -5.86 0.42 29.82
C GLN A 69 -7.14 -0.40 29.76
N THR A 70 -7.53 -0.83 28.55
CA THR A 70 -8.71 -1.70 28.36
C THR A 70 -8.55 -3.03 29.10
N ARG A 71 -7.35 -3.63 29.06
CA ARG A 71 -7.07 -4.88 29.78
C ARG A 71 -7.16 -4.71 31.29
N GLY A 72 -6.60 -3.62 31.83
CA GLY A 72 -6.67 -3.32 33.26
C GLY A 72 -8.10 -3.13 33.78
N TYR A 73 -8.96 -2.46 33.00
CA TYR A 73 -10.39 -2.35 33.34
C TYR A 73 -11.13 -3.68 33.24
N ALA A 74 -10.82 -4.51 32.26
CA ALA A 74 -11.39 -5.84 32.17
C ALA A 74 -11.01 -6.70 33.38
N GLU A 75 -9.74 -6.70 33.80
CA GLU A 75 -9.25 -7.45 34.97
C GLU A 75 -9.94 -7.01 36.29
N ILE A 76 -10.19 -5.72 36.49
CA ILE A 76 -10.94 -5.22 37.65
C ILE A 76 -12.42 -5.60 37.59
N ALA A 77 -13.03 -5.64 36.39
CA ALA A 77 -14.44 -5.93 36.23
C ALA A 77 -14.80 -7.42 36.40
N VAL A 78 -13.82 -8.34 36.35
CA VAL A 78 -14.00 -9.78 36.62
C VAL A 78 -13.52 -10.23 38.00
N ALA A 79 -13.04 -9.32 38.85
CA ALA A 79 -12.66 -9.57 40.24
C ALA A 79 -13.78 -9.16 41.22
#